data_AF-A0A7X7NZ25-F1
#
_entry.id   AF-A0A7X7NZ25-F1
#
_cell.length_a   1.000
_cell.length_b   1.000
_cell.length_c   1.000
_cell.angle_alpha   90.00
_cell.angle_beta   90.00
_cell.angle_gamma   90.00
#
_symmetry.space_group_name_H-M   'P 1'
#
loop_
_entity.id
_entity.type
_entity.pdbx_description
1 polymer ?
#
loop_
_entity_poly.entity_id
_entity_poly.type
_entity_poly.pdbx_seq_one_letter_code
_entity_poly.pdbx_strand_id
1 'polypeptide(L)'
;IEDNCLEGGFGGAVLELLADNAINNEVLRIGIVDEFIEHGKVDMLFHYLNMDAESVAERIINRWPGLLRKDNLWGLIRFGQN
;
A
#
# COMPACT_ATOMS: atom_id res chain seq x y z
N ILE A 1 -2.27 2.04 3.17
CA ILE A 1 -3.28 1.94 2.10
C ILE A 1 -4.46 2.81 2.50
N GLU A 2 -5.07 3.52 1.56
CA GLU A 2 -6.21 4.40 1.81
C GLU A 2 -7.14 4.44 0.59
N ASP A 3 -8.45 4.54 0.83
CA ASP A 3 -9.46 4.84 -0.19
C ASP A 3 -9.67 6.36 -0.27
N ASN A 4 -8.62 7.07 -0.64
CA ASN A 4 -8.55 8.52 -0.70
C ASN A 4 -7.42 8.97 -1.62
N CYS A 5 -7.40 10.26 -1.98
CA CYS A 5 -6.28 10.86 -2.68
C CYS A 5 -4.99 10.74 -1.85
N LEU A 6 -3.90 10.38 -2.53
CA LEU A 6 -2.56 10.30 -1.96
C LEU A 6 -2.08 11.66 -1.42
N GLU A 7 -2.43 12.75 -2.11
CA GLU A 7 -2.06 14.10 -1.70
C GLU A 7 -2.92 14.59 -0.53
N GLY A 8 -2.28 14.94 0.58
CA GLY A 8 -2.96 15.33 1.82
C GLY A 8 -3.73 14.19 2.51
N GLY A 9 -3.60 12.96 2.05
CA GLY A 9 -4.27 11.78 2.61
C GLY A 9 -3.62 11.22 3.87
N PHE A 10 -4.12 10.07 4.30
CA PHE A 10 -3.61 9.29 5.43
C PHE A 10 -2.12 8.97 5.27
N GLY A 11 -1.68 8.56 4.07
CA GLY A 11 -0.28 8.30 3.80
C GLY A 11 0.60 9.54 3.95
N GLY A 12 0.08 10.73 3.68
CA GLY A 12 0.73 12.01 3.95
C GLY A 12 0.90 12.25 5.45
N ALA A 13 -0.17 12.12 6.22
CA ALA A 13 -0.14 12.29 7.68
C ALA A 13 0.85 11.32 8.38
N VAL A 14 0.95 10.07 7.90
CA VAL A 14 1.95 9.12 8.41
C VAL A 14 3.37 9.59 8.10
N LEU A 15 3.63 10.09 6.90
CA LEU A 15 4.95 10.61 6.53
C LEU A 15 5.33 11.85 7.36
N GLU A 16 4.38 12.75 7.62
CA GLU A 16 4.56 13.90 8.51
C GLU A 16 4.94 13.44 9.92
N LEU A 17 4.20 12.50 10.50
CA LEU A 17 4.51 11.92 11.80
C LEU A 17 5.92 11.31 11.86
N LEU A 18 6.31 10.55 10.83
CA LEU A 18 7.65 9.94 10.77
C LEU A 18 8.75 11.01 10.69
N ALA A 19 8.53 12.07 9.90
CA ALA A 19 9.46 13.17 9.76
C ALA A 19 9.61 13.95 11.08
N ASP A 20 8.51 14.27 11.75
CA ASP A 20 8.49 14.96 13.06
C ASP A 20 9.25 14.20 14.15
N ASN A 21 9.31 12.87 14.03
CA ASN A 21 9.99 11.98 14.97
C ASN A 21 11.40 11.55 14.49
N ALA A 22 11.90 12.12 13.39
CA ALA A 22 13.18 11.76 12.76
C ALA A 22 13.33 10.26 12.43
N ILE A 23 12.22 9.60 12.09
CA ILE A 23 12.18 8.18 11.72
C ILE A 23 12.35 8.05 10.20
N ASN A 24 13.51 7.56 9.78
CA ASN A 24 13.84 7.38 8.36
C ASN A 24 13.58 5.95 7.91
N ASN A 25 12.30 5.63 7.71
CA ASN A 25 11.87 4.34 7.17
C ASN A 25 11.29 4.52 5.77
N GLU A 26 11.46 3.50 4.94
CA GLU A 26 10.81 3.48 3.64
C GLU A 26 9.30 3.24 3.79
N VAL A 27 8.50 4.02 3.07
CA VAL A 27 7.04 3.92 3.07
C VAL A 27 6.52 3.72 1.66
N LEU A 28 5.72 2.67 1.45
CA LEU A 28 4.95 2.47 0.22
C LEU A 28 3.54 3.00 0.42
N ARG A 29 3.21 4.09 -0.29
CA ARG A 29 1.86 4.66 -0.32
C ARG A 29 1.01 4.03 -1.43
N ILE A 30 -0.22 3.64 -1.08
CA ILE A 30 -1.21 3.02 -1.97
C ILE A 30 -2.53 3.75 -1.70
N GLY A 31 -3.03 4.43 -2.72
CA GLY A 31 -4.24 5.25 -2.69
C GLY A 31 -4.51 5.82 -4.08
N ILE A 32 -5.53 6.66 -4.19
CA ILE A 32 -5.99 7.26 -5.44
C ILE A 32 -5.02 8.38 -5.84
N VAL A 33 -4.65 8.44 -7.12
CA VAL A 33 -3.82 9.53 -7.67
C VAL A 33 -4.62 10.82 -7.75
N ASP A 34 -3.95 11.97 -7.86
CA ASP A 34 -4.59 13.29 -7.96
C ASP A 34 -5.20 13.54 -9.35
N GLU A 35 -6.15 12.69 -9.73
CA GLU A 35 -6.86 12.73 -11.00
C GLU A 35 -8.33 12.35 -10.79
N PHE A 36 -9.22 12.85 -11.65
CA PHE A 36 -10.61 12.44 -11.63
C PHE A 36 -10.75 11.00 -12.12
N ILE A 37 -11.40 10.17 -11.30
CA ILE A 37 -11.71 8.78 -11.64
C ILE A 37 -13.14 8.68 -12.16
N GLU A 38 -13.31 7.94 -13.24
CA GLU A 38 -14.59 7.71 -13.88
C GLU A 38 -15.60 6.99 -12.98
N HIS A 39 -16.89 7.13 -13.29
CA HIS A 39 -17.92 6.37 -12.62
C HIS A 39 -17.87 4.90 -13.00
N GLY A 40 -17.91 4.01 -12.01
CA GLY A 40 -17.83 2.57 -12.24
C GLY A 40 -18.13 1.78 -10.97
N LYS A 41 -18.08 0.45 -11.09
CA LYS A 41 -18.14 -0.42 -9.92
C LYS A 41 -16.83 -0.31 -9.13
N VAL A 42 -16.92 -0.26 -7.81
CA VAL A 42 -15.77 -0.04 -6.91
C VAL A 42 -14.67 -1.08 -7.11
N ASP A 43 -15.02 -2.36 -7.26
CA ASP A 43 -14.08 -3.45 -7.51
C ASP A 43 -13.28 -3.25 -8.81
N MET A 44 -13.97 -2.85 -9.89
CA MET A 44 -13.34 -2.54 -11.17
C MET A 44 -12.44 -1.30 -11.08
N LEU A 45 -12.87 -0.27 -10.33
CA LEU A 45 -12.08 0.94 -10.13
C LEU A 45 -10.83 0.65 -9.29
N PHE A 46 -10.93 -0.16 -8.23
CA PHE A 46 -9.77 -0.57 -7.44
C PHE A 46 -8.81 -1.43 -8.26
N HIS A 47 -9.30 -2.31 -9.11
CA HIS A 47 -8.44 -3.04 -10.03
C HIS A 47 -7.72 -2.11 -11.01
N TYR A 48 -8.45 -1.18 -11.63
CA TYR A 48 -7.90 -0.16 -12.51
C TYR A 48 -6.82 0.71 -11.83
N LEU A 49 -7.02 1.04 -10.55
CA LEU A 49 -6.08 1.83 -9.75
C LEU A 49 -4.95 1.01 -9.13
N ASN A 50 -4.87 -0.30 -9.39
CA ASN A 50 -3.91 -1.22 -8.73
C ASN A 50 -4.00 -1.17 -7.19
N MET A 51 -5.24 -1.15 -6.69
CA MET A 51 -5.62 -1.08 -5.27
C MET A 51 -6.38 -2.33 -4.82
N ASP A 52 -6.66 -3.28 -5.71
CA ASP A 52 -7.15 -4.62 -5.32
C ASP A 52 -6.06 -5.43 -4.60
N ALA A 53 -6.46 -6.52 -3.94
CA ALA A 53 -5.57 -7.30 -3.08
C ALA A 53 -4.37 -7.91 -3.82
N GLU A 54 -4.55 -8.38 -5.06
CA GLU A 54 -3.48 -8.96 -5.87
C GLU A 54 -2.49 -7.88 -6.28
N SER A 55 -2.99 -6.78 -6.84
CA SER A 55 -2.19 -5.62 -7.22
C SER A 55 -1.40 -5.02 -6.05
N VAL A 56 -2.01 -4.94 -4.86
CA VAL A 56 -1.34 -4.47 -3.63
C VAL A 56 -0.21 -5.42 -3.21
N ALA A 57 -0.46 -6.73 -3.23
CA ALA A 57 0.55 -7.72 -2.91
C ALA A 57 1.74 -7.65 -3.89
N GLU A 58 1.48 -7.53 -5.18
CA GLU A 58 2.52 -7.36 -6.20
C GLU A 58 3.35 -6.11 -5.95
N ARG A 59 2.72 -4.97 -5.65
CA ARG A 59 3.44 -3.73 -5.33
C ARG A 59 4.35 -3.88 -4.11
N ILE A 60 3.89 -4.58 -3.06
CA ILE A 60 4.68 -4.86 -1.86
C ILE A 60 5.88 -5.76 -2.20
N ILE A 61 5.66 -6.85 -2.94
CA ILE A 61 6.71 -7.80 -3.33
C ILE A 61 7.74 -7.13 -4.23
N ASN A 62 7.29 -6.38 -5.23
CA ASN A 62 8.17 -5.65 -6.14
C ASN A 62 8.99 -4.61 -5.39
N ARG A 63 8.40 -3.97 -4.37
CA ARG A 63 9.12 -2.98 -3.56
C ARG A 63 10.15 -3.61 -2.64
N TRP A 64 9.80 -4.72 -1.99
CA TRP A 64 10.69 -5.43 -1.07
C TRP A 64 10.85 -6.90 -1.47
N PRO A 65 11.61 -7.22 -2.54
CA PRO A 65 11.77 -8.60 -3.01
C PRO A 65 12.34 -9.55 -1.96
N GLY A 66 13.11 -9.01 -1.00
CA GLY A 66 13.67 -9.74 0.13
C GLY A 66 12.65 -10.31 1.13
N LEU A 67 11.37 -9.94 1.03
CA LEU A 67 10.28 -10.54 1.82
C LEU A 67 10.02 -11.99 1.43
N LEU A 68 10.27 -12.37 0.17
CA LEU A 68 10.07 -13.74 -0.33
C LEU A 68 11.22 -14.69 -0.03
N ARG A 69 12.19 -14.30 0.81
CA ARG A 69 13.24 -15.23 1.26
C ARG A 69 12.63 -16.34 2.12
N LYS A 70 13.13 -17.57 1.97
CA LYS A 70 12.59 -18.79 2.61
C LYS A 70 12.42 -18.67 4.13
N ASP A 71 13.29 -17.91 4.78
CA ASP A 71 13.25 -17.66 6.23
C ASP A 71 12.13 -16.69 6.64
N ASN A 72 11.70 -15.79 5.75
CA ASN A 72 10.65 -14.80 5.96
C ASN A 72 9.25 -15.28 5.53
N LEU A 73 9.20 -16.23 4.58
CA LEU A 73 7.97 -16.84 4.04
C LEU A 73 7.10 -17.48 5.13
N TRP A 74 7.71 -18.12 6.13
CA TRP A 74 6.99 -18.73 7.25
C TRP A 74 6.26 -17.72 8.13
N GLY A 75 6.82 -16.51 8.25
CA GLY A 75 6.17 -15.40 8.96
C GLY A 75 4.95 -14.90 8.19
N LEU A 76 5.11 -14.64 6.89
CA LEU A 76 4.04 -14.18 5.99
C LEU A 76 2.80 -15.08 5.97
N ILE A 77 2.99 -16.41 5.94
CA ILE A 77 1.87 -17.38 5.90
C ILE A 77 1.02 -17.35 7.18
N ARG A 78 1.59 -16.93 8.32
CA ARG A 78 0.88 -16.92 9.62
C ARG A 78 0.20 -15.60 9.97
N PHE A 79 0.41 -14.52 9.21
CA PHE A 79 -0.07 -13.17 9.53
C PHE A 79 -1.62 -13.01 9.54
N GLY A 80 -2.39 -14.05 9.23
CA GLY A 80 -3.87 -14.03 9.27
C GLY A 80 -4.51 -15.27 9.89
N GLN A 81 -3.78 -16.06 10.68
CA GLN A 81 -4.31 -17.28 11.34
C GLN A 81 -4.73 -17.08 12.81
N ASN A 82 -4.73 -15.83 13.31
CA ASN A 82 -5.19 -15.49 14.68
C ASN A 82 -6.46 -14.64 14.64
#